data_AF-A0A453NPJ4-F1
#
_entry.id   AF-A0A453NPJ4-F1
#
_cell.length_a   1.000
_cell.length_b   1.000
_cell.length_c   1.000
_cell.angle_alpha   90.00
_cell.angle_beta   90.00
_cell.angle_gamma   90.00
#
_symmetry.space_group_name_H-M   'P 1'
#
loop_
_entity.id
_entity.type
_entity.pdbx_description
1 polymer ?
#
loop_
_entity_poly.entity_id
_entity_poly.type
_entity_poly.pdbx_seq_one_letter_code
_entity_poly.pdbx_strand_id
1 'polypeptide(L)'
;MTMIVKDYVEGLISKYPYWNRTLGADHFFVACHDVGVRAFEGLPFMVKNSIRAVCSPSYNVDFIPHKDVALPQVLQPFALPEGGNDIENRTNLGFWAGHRNSKIRVILARVWENDTELAISNNRINRAIGELVYQKQFYRTKFCICPGGSQVNSARISDSIHYGCVPVILSDYYDLPFNDVLDWRKFAVVLKERDVYELKSILKSISQQEFVALHKSLVQVQKHFVWHSPPVPYDAFHMVMYELWLRHHVIKY
;
A
#
# COMPACT_ATOMS: atom_id res chain seq x y z
N MET A 1 19.32 -16.79 -11.71
CA MET A 1 17.93 -16.28 -11.64
C MET A 1 17.61 -15.40 -12.83
N THR A 2 18.39 -14.36 -13.11
CA THR A 2 18.24 -13.47 -14.27
C THR A 2 18.23 -14.19 -15.62
N MET A 3 19.10 -15.18 -15.86
CA MET A 3 19.09 -15.96 -17.10
C MET A 3 17.78 -16.73 -17.31
N ILE A 4 17.25 -17.38 -16.27
CA ILE A 4 15.99 -18.15 -16.36
C ILE A 4 14.81 -17.24 -16.71
N VAL A 5 14.72 -16.06 -16.08
CA VAL A 5 13.65 -15.09 -16.35
C VAL A 5 13.79 -14.53 -17.77
N LYS A 6 15.02 -14.25 -18.20
CA LYS A 6 15.30 -13.80 -19.56
C LYS A 6 14.85 -14.82 -20.60
N ASP A 7 15.28 -16.08 -20.47
CA ASP A 7 14.93 -17.16 -21.40
C ASP A 7 13.40 -17.38 -21.44
N TYR A 8 12.74 -17.30 -20.29
CA TYR A 8 11.28 -17.39 -20.20
C TYR A 8 10.58 -16.26 -20.95
N VAL A 9 11.03 -15.01 -20.75
CA VAL A 9 10.48 -13.83 -21.43
C VAL A 9 10.72 -13.89 -22.94
N GLU A 10 11.92 -14.26 -23.37
CA GLU A 10 12.25 -14.45 -24.79
C GLU A 10 11.38 -15.55 -25.42
N GLY A 11 11.13 -16.64 -24.69
CA GLY A 11 10.20 -17.69 -25.10
C GLY A 11 8.76 -17.20 -25.27
N LEU A 12 8.27 -16.35 -24.36
CA LEU A 12 6.93 -15.73 -24.48
C LEU A 12 6.83 -14.79 -25.69
N ILE A 13 7.83 -13.94 -25.90
CA ILE A 13 7.88 -12.99 -27.02
C ILE A 13 7.92 -13.75 -28.36
N SER A 14 8.67 -14.86 -28.42
CA SER A 14 8.75 -15.71 -29.61
C SER A 14 7.44 -16.45 -29.88
N LYS A 15 6.80 -16.99 -28.83
CA LYS A 15 5.55 -17.73 -28.95
C LYS A 15 4.35 -16.84 -29.29
N TYR A 16 4.30 -15.62 -28.76
CA TYR A 16 3.18 -14.71 -28.91
C TYR A 16 3.65 -13.40 -29.58
N PRO A 17 3.37 -13.18 -30.87
CA PRO A 17 3.94 -12.08 -31.65
C PRO A 17 3.36 -10.69 -31.30
N TYR A 18 2.55 -10.58 -30.25
CA TYR A 18 1.94 -9.34 -29.82
C TYR A 18 2.96 -8.33 -29.29
N TRP A 19 4.03 -8.81 -28.64
CA TRP A 19 5.10 -7.95 -28.14
C TRP A 19 5.75 -7.15 -29.28
N ASN A 20 5.99 -7.78 -30.42
CA ASN A 20 6.66 -7.17 -31.56
C ASN A 20 5.81 -6.07 -32.24
N ARG A 21 4.49 -6.03 -32.00
CA ARG A 21 3.60 -5.01 -32.59
C ARG A 21 3.92 -3.59 -32.11
N THR A 22 4.31 -3.45 -30.85
CA THR A 22 4.56 -2.15 -30.20
C THR A 22 5.88 -2.12 -29.42
N LEU A 23 6.70 -3.15 -29.57
CA LEU A 23 7.91 -3.38 -28.78
C LEU A 23 7.64 -3.43 -27.26
N GLY A 24 6.43 -3.82 -26.86
CA GLY A 24 5.98 -3.93 -25.47
C GLY A 24 5.17 -2.74 -24.94
N ALA A 25 5.01 -1.65 -25.71
CA ALA A 25 4.42 -0.39 -25.22
C ALA A 25 2.96 -0.50 -24.74
N ASP A 26 2.21 -1.48 -25.26
CA ASP A 26 0.84 -1.80 -24.88
C ASP A 26 0.74 -3.02 -23.92
N HIS A 27 1.88 -3.48 -23.40
CA HIS A 27 1.95 -4.58 -22.44
C HIS A 27 2.20 -4.04 -21.03
N PHE A 28 1.73 -4.79 -20.05
CA PHE A 28 2.09 -4.61 -18.65
C PHE A 28 2.35 -5.96 -18.01
N PHE A 29 3.07 -5.96 -16.89
CA PHE A 29 3.26 -7.15 -16.08
C PHE A 29 3.18 -6.82 -14.59
N VAL A 30 2.82 -7.84 -13.80
CA VAL A 30 2.65 -7.71 -12.36
C VAL A 30 3.91 -8.21 -11.64
N ALA A 31 4.46 -7.39 -10.76
CA ALA A 31 5.64 -7.71 -9.95
C ALA A 31 5.37 -7.37 -8.47
N CYS A 32 4.77 -8.32 -7.76
CA CYS A 32 4.35 -8.16 -6.36
C CYS A 32 5.29 -8.81 -5.34
N HIS A 33 6.53 -9.11 -5.72
CA HIS A 33 7.58 -9.55 -4.80
C HIS A 33 8.86 -8.77 -5.10
N ASP A 34 9.75 -8.63 -4.11
CA ASP A 34 11.06 -7.97 -4.23
C ASP A 34 11.98 -8.67 -5.24
N VAL A 35 11.69 -9.95 -5.53
CA VAL A 35 12.29 -10.74 -6.60
C VAL A 35 12.00 -10.12 -7.96
N GLY A 36 10.87 -9.42 -8.16
CA GLY A 36 10.51 -8.80 -9.43
C GLY A 36 11.60 -7.83 -9.91
N VAL A 37 12.08 -6.95 -9.04
CA VAL A 37 13.13 -5.97 -9.41
C VAL A 37 14.40 -6.70 -9.87
N ARG A 38 14.87 -7.69 -9.09
CA ARG A 38 16.06 -8.49 -9.44
C ARG A 38 15.85 -9.42 -10.64
N ALA A 39 14.62 -9.90 -10.85
CA ALA A 39 14.27 -10.77 -11.96
C ALA A 39 14.37 -10.05 -13.30
N PHE A 40 14.07 -8.74 -13.32
CA PHE A 40 14.06 -7.92 -14.53
C PHE A 40 15.33 -7.08 -14.75
N GLU A 41 16.33 -7.14 -13.85
CA GLU A 41 17.65 -6.50 -14.04
C GLU A 41 18.32 -6.88 -15.38
N GLY A 42 18.09 -8.10 -15.87
CA GLY A 42 18.60 -8.58 -17.16
C GLY A 42 17.76 -8.21 -18.39
N LEU A 43 16.67 -7.46 -18.22
CA LEU A 43 15.66 -7.19 -19.24
C LEU A 43 15.34 -5.68 -19.39
N PRO A 44 16.35 -4.83 -19.71
CA PRO A 44 16.18 -3.37 -19.71
C PRO A 44 15.13 -2.88 -20.72
N PHE A 45 15.01 -3.53 -21.88
CA PHE A 45 13.99 -3.18 -22.88
C PHE A 45 12.58 -3.46 -22.41
N MET A 46 12.37 -4.55 -21.67
CA MET A 46 11.06 -4.85 -21.08
C MET A 46 10.71 -3.80 -20.02
N VAL A 47 11.63 -3.48 -19.12
CA VAL A 47 11.41 -2.46 -18.08
C VAL A 47 11.15 -1.08 -18.70
N LYS A 48 11.85 -0.72 -19.77
CA LYS A 48 11.68 0.56 -20.48
C LYS A 48 10.35 0.63 -21.23
N ASN A 49 10.01 -0.42 -21.98
CA ASN A 49 8.94 -0.38 -22.96
C ASN A 49 7.62 -0.96 -22.47
N SER A 50 7.49 -1.42 -21.23
CA SER A 50 6.20 -1.89 -20.69
C SER A 50 5.90 -1.28 -19.33
N ILE A 51 4.63 -1.30 -18.92
CA ILE A 51 4.21 -0.82 -17.60
C ILE A 51 4.40 -1.93 -16.57
N ARG A 52 4.93 -1.60 -15.39
CA ARG A 52 4.98 -2.53 -14.26
C ARG A 52 3.89 -2.19 -13.27
N ALA A 53 3.11 -3.18 -12.88
CA ALA A 53 2.18 -3.07 -11.75
C ALA A 53 2.85 -3.73 -10.53
N VAL A 54 3.23 -2.93 -9.53
CA VAL A 54 4.08 -3.39 -8.41
C VAL A 54 3.39 -3.26 -7.07
N CYS A 55 3.59 -4.24 -6.19
CA CYS A 55 3.06 -4.16 -4.82
C CYS A 55 3.97 -3.37 -3.86
N SER A 56 5.27 -3.24 -4.16
CA SER A 56 6.23 -2.41 -3.38
C SER A 56 6.75 -1.25 -4.22
N PRO A 57 5.94 -0.21 -4.45
CA PRO A 57 6.29 0.96 -5.25
C PRO A 57 7.24 1.90 -4.50
N SER A 58 8.48 1.47 -4.31
CA SER A 58 9.52 2.31 -3.70
C SER A 58 10.52 2.81 -4.73
N TYR A 59 10.82 4.10 -4.67
CA TYR A 59 11.83 4.74 -5.51
C TYR A 59 13.22 4.13 -5.32
N ASN A 60 13.47 3.47 -4.18
CA ASN A 60 14.74 2.80 -3.88
C ASN A 60 14.92 1.45 -4.60
N VAL A 61 13.88 0.95 -5.28
CA VAL A 61 13.90 -0.35 -5.98
C VAL A 61 13.51 -0.21 -7.46
N ASP A 62 14.02 0.85 -8.09
CA ASP A 62 13.85 1.18 -9.51
C ASP A 62 12.40 1.36 -9.97
N PHE A 63 11.44 1.59 -9.06
CA PHE A 63 10.08 1.96 -9.44
C PHE A 63 10.10 3.29 -10.23
N ILE A 64 9.36 3.36 -11.34
CA ILE A 64 9.29 4.54 -12.21
C ILE A 64 7.89 5.17 -12.10
N PRO A 65 7.63 6.13 -11.19
CA PRO A 65 6.27 6.58 -10.87
C PRO A 65 5.47 7.13 -12.06
N HIS A 66 6.15 7.82 -12.97
CA HIS A 66 5.51 8.41 -14.15
C HIS A 66 5.11 7.37 -15.21
N LYS A 67 5.50 6.10 -15.05
CA LYS A 67 5.26 5.00 -16.01
C LYS A 67 4.59 3.78 -15.36
N ASP A 68 5.05 3.39 -14.19
CA ASP A 68 4.61 2.20 -13.46
C ASP A 68 3.43 2.50 -12.54
N VAL A 69 2.70 1.45 -12.16
CA VAL A 69 1.49 1.51 -11.32
C VAL A 69 1.74 0.86 -9.97
N ALA A 70 1.30 1.53 -8.90
CA ALA A 70 1.29 1.00 -7.54
C ALA A 70 0.02 0.16 -7.30
N LEU A 71 0.18 -1.13 -7.00
CA LEU A 71 -0.93 -2.02 -6.65
C LEU A 71 -1.23 -1.96 -5.15
N PRO A 72 -2.52 -1.93 -4.74
CA PRO A 72 -2.86 -2.07 -3.34
C PRO A 72 -2.58 -3.49 -2.87
N GLN A 73 -1.74 -3.62 -1.83
CA GLN A 73 -1.56 -4.89 -1.13
C GLN A 73 -2.78 -5.14 -0.25
N VAL A 74 -3.65 -6.08 -0.63
CA VAL A 74 -4.87 -6.42 0.11
C VAL A 74 -4.85 -7.91 0.46
N LEU A 75 -5.01 -8.22 1.75
CA LEU A 75 -5.11 -9.59 2.23
C LEU A 75 -6.58 -9.95 2.43
N GLN A 76 -7.22 -10.48 1.39
CA GLN A 76 -8.59 -10.98 1.45
C GLN A 76 -8.63 -12.52 1.61
N PRO A 77 -9.69 -13.08 2.24
CA PRO A 77 -10.82 -12.36 2.83
C PRO A 77 -10.44 -11.60 4.11
N PHE A 78 -11.09 -10.47 4.36
CA PHE A 78 -10.92 -9.74 5.60
C PHE A 78 -11.50 -10.54 6.77
N ALA A 79 -10.76 -10.59 7.90
CA ALA A 79 -11.16 -11.37 9.07
C ALA A 79 -12.39 -10.81 9.79
N LEU A 80 -12.64 -9.50 9.67
CA LEU A 80 -13.80 -8.82 10.25
C LEU A 80 -14.47 -7.92 9.18
N PRO A 81 -15.75 -7.54 9.36
CA PRO A 81 -16.48 -6.66 8.43
C PRO A 81 -15.82 -5.30 8.21
N GLU A 82 -16.26 -4.54 7.23
CA GLU A 82 -15.79 -3.16 7.09
C GLU A 82 -16.17 -2.30 8.32
N GLY A 83 -15.29 -1.35 8.67
CA GLY A 83 -15.59 -0.31 9.66
C GLY A 83 -16.23 0.91 9.02
N GLY A 84 -16.66 1.91 9.81
CA GLY A 84 -17.19 3.15 9.25
C GLY A 84 -18.29 3.83 10.08
N ASN A 85 -18.98 3.08 10.94
CA ASN A 85 -20.03 3.60 11.82
C ASN A 85 -19.62 3.57 13.29
N ASP A 86 -18.35 3.83 13.57
CA ASP A 86 -17.70 3.53 14.86
C ASP A 86 -16.79 4.66 15.37
N ILE A 87 -16.99 5.90 14.89
CA ILE A 87 -16.19 7.08 15.27
C ILE A 87 -16.10 7.23 16.81
N GLU A 88 -17.23 7.09 17.52
CA GLU A 88 -17.30 7.22 18.98
C GLU A 88 -16.60 6.08 19.73
N ASN A 89 -16.41 4.92 19.09
CA ASN A 89 -15.77 3.75 19.69
C ASN A 89 -14.23 3.80 19.57
N ARG A 90 -13.67 4.81 18.88
CA ARG A 90 -12.24 4.96 18.62
C ARG A 90 -11.55 5.72 19.76
N THR A 91 -11.17 4.98 20.80
CA THR A 91 -10.54 5.52 22.02
C THR A 91 -9.02 5.68 21.93
N ASN A 92 -8.33 4.84 21.17
CA ASN A 92 -6.88 4.93 21.02
C ASN A 92 -6.52 6.04 20.03
N LEU A 93 -5.49 6.83 20.33
CA LEU A 93 -5.02 7.87 19.42
C LEU A 93 -4.37 7.24 18.19
N GLY A 94 -3.40 6.35 18.41
CA GLY A 94 -2.64 5.73 17.33
C GLY A 94 -2.39 4.24 17.56
N PHE A 95 -2.20 3.48 16.47
CA PHE A 95 -1.91 2.04 16.53
C PHE A 95 -0.85 1.63 15.51
N TRP A 96 0.08 0.80 15.97
CA TRP A 96 0.94 0.00 15.10
C TRP A 96 1.33 -1.29 15.78
N ALA A 97 1.28 -2.40 15.06
CA ALA A 97 1.99 -3.60 15.46
C ALA A 97 2.73 -4.25 14.30
N GLY A 98 3.95 -4.72 14.56
CA GLY A 98 4.76 -5.39 13.53
C GLY A 98 6.23 -5.57 13.89
N HIS A 99 6.99 -6.11 12.92
CA HIS A 99 8.43 -6.35 13.04
C HIS A 99 9.24 -5.09 12.84
N ARG A 100 10.33 -4.94 13.61
CA ARG A 100 11.37 -3.91 13.44
C ARG A 100 12.32 -4.21 12.28
N ASN A 101 11.79 -4.34 11.08
CA ASN A 101 12.54 -4.72 9.87
C ASN A 101 12.96 -3.53 8.98
N SER A 102 12.76 -2.30 9.45
CA SER A 102 13.23 -1.07 8.80
C SER A 102 13.67 -0.06 9.85
N LYS A 103 14.51 0.90 9.45
CA LYS A 103 15.01 1.97 10.32
C LYS A 103 13.87 2.70 11.02
N ILE A 104 12.83 3.09 10.27
CA ILE A 104 11.68 3.81 10.82
C ILE A 104 10.86 2.96 11.80
N ARG A 105 10.69 1.65 11.55
CA ARG A 105 9.97 0.76 12.48
C ARG A 105 10.75 0.53 13.79
N VAL A 106 12.08 0.46 13.71
CA VAL A 106 12.95 0.41 14.90
C VAL A 106 12.76 1.68 15.74
N ILE A 107 12.77 2.85 15.10
CA ILE A 107 12.60 4.15 15.78
C ILE A 107 11.19 4.25 16.38
N LEU A 108 10.15 3.96 15.60
CA LEU A 108 8.76 4.02 16.05
C LEU A 108 8.53 3.17 17.31
N ALA A 109 8.99 1.91 17.30
CA ALA A 109 8.89 1.03 18.45
C ALA A 109 9.66 1.60 19.65
N ARG A 110 10.93 1.98 19.45
CA ARG A 110 11.79 2.48 20.53
C ARG A 110 11.25 3.74 21.20
N VAL A 111 10.66 4.66 20.43
CA VAL A 111 10.18 5.95 20.94
C VAL A 111 8.81 5.80 21.61
N TRP A 112 7.92 4.95 21.09
CA TRP A 112 6.50 4.97 21.45
C TRP A 112 5.93 3.66 22.03
N GLU A 113 6.72 2.58 22.19
CA GLU A 113 6.21 1.30 22.74
C GLU A 113 5.63 1.39 24.16
N ASN A 114 6.03 2.39 24.94
CA ASN A 114 5.57 2.60 26.32
C ASN A 114 4.54 3.74 26.46
N ASP A 115 4.01 4.28 25.36
CA ASP A 115 3.02 5.36 25.40
C ASP A 115 1.62 4.83 25.76
N THR A 116 0.82 5.65 26.44
CA THR A 116 -0.51 5.26 26.92
C THR A 116 -1.64 5.51 25.90
N GLU A 117 -1.41 6.35 24.89
CA GLU A 117 -2.39 6.71 23.86
C GLU A 117 -2.04 6.15 22.48
N LEU A 118 -0.74 5.91 22.23
CA LEU A 118 -0.25 5.18 21.06
C LEU A 118 -0.04 3.70 21.41
N ALA A 119 -0.94 2.85 20.92
CA ALA A 119 -0.84 1.41 21.06
C ALA A 119 0.20 0.84 20.08
N ILE A 120 1.47 0.85 20.49
CA ILE A 120 2.61 0.39 19.69
C ILE A 120 3.11 -0.96 20.21
N SER A 121 3.04 -2.00 19.38
CA SER A 121 3.46 -3.37 19.75
C SER A 121 4.50 -3.93 18.77
N ASN A 122 5.66 -4.29 19.31
CA ASN A 122 6.78 -4.85 18.56
C ASN A 122 6.79 -6.39 18.51
N ASN A 123 5.84 -7.07 19.16
CA ASN A 123 5.73 -8.53 19.11
C ASN A 123 4.74 -8.97 18.03
N ARG A 124 4.99 -10.14 17.40
CA ARG A 124 3.94 -10.83 16.64
C ARG A 124 2.78 -11.07 17.59
N ILE A 125 1.64 -10.42 17.36
CA ILE A 125 0.39 -10.96 17.89
C ILE A 125 0.27 -12.35 17.26
N ASN A 126 0.32 -13.40 18.08
CA ASN A 126 0.29 -14.78 17.60
C ASN A 126 -1.01 -15.00 16.84
N ARG A 127 -0.93 -15.18 15.51
CA ARG A 127 -2.11 -15.26 14.63
C ARG A 127 -3.06 -16.40 15.02
N ALA A 128 -2.55 -17.47 15.63
CA ALA A 128 -3.36 -18.61 16.08
C ALA A 128 -4.31 -18.29 17.27
N ILE A 129 -4.07 -17.21 18.01
CA ILE A 129 -4.88 -16.79 19.18
C ILE A 129 -5.41 -15.35 18.99
N GLY A 130 -4.74 -14.54 18.15
CA GLY A 130 -4.84 -13.09 18.18
C GLY A 130 -5.01 -12.40 16.83
N GLU A 131 -5.37 -13.12 15.76
CA GLU A 131 -5.78 -12.46 14.51
C GLU A 131 -6.95 -11.51 14.80
N LEU A 132 -8.06 -12.03 15.33
CA LEU A 132 -9.21 -11.22 15.79
C LEU A 132 -8.82 -10.12 16.79
N VAL A 133 -7.79 -10.33 17.62
CA VAL A 133 -7.30 -9.31 18.58
C VAL A 133 -6.59 -8.17 17.85
N TYR A 134 -5.77 -8.48 16.83
CA TYR A 134 -5.11 -7.49 15.98
C TYR A 134 -6.14 -6.69 15.19
N GLN A 135 -7.08 -7.34 14.48
CA GLN A 135 -8.07 -6.60 13.69
C GLN A 135 -9.00 -5.74 14.57
N LYS A 136 -9.33 -6.19 15.79
CA LYS A 136 -10.11 -5.38 16.75
C LYS A 136 -9.44 -4.07 17.15
N GLN A 137 -8.10 -3.96 17.08
CA GLN A 137 -7.41 -2.70 17.39
C GLN A 137 -7.73 -1.60 16.38
N PHE A 138 -7.96 -1.95 15.11
CA PHE A 138 -8.27 -0.96 14.08
C PHE A 138 -9.60 -0.24 14.36
N TYR A 139 -10.64 -0.94 14.79
CA TYR A 139 -11.94 -0.33 15.13
C TYR A 139 -11.87 0.58 16.36
N ARG A 140 -10.90 0.37 17.24
CA ARG A 140 -10.73 1.14 18.48
C ARG A 140 -9.75 2.30 18.34
N THR A 141 -9.15 2.48 17.17
CA THR A 141 -8.08 3.46 16.96
C THR A 141 -8.49 4.53 15.98
N LYS A 142 -8.14 5.79 16.26
CA LYS A 142 -8.35 6.90 15.33
C LYS A 142 -7.38 6.83 14.14
N PHE A 143 -6.08 6.72 14.43
CA PHE A 143 -5.02 6.78 13.43
C PHE A 143 -4.17 5.50 13.36
N CYS A 144 -4.09 4.85 12.21
CA CYS A 144 -3.30 3.63 12.03
C CYS A 144 -1.97 3.93 11.35
N ILE A 145 -0.88 3.78 12.10
CA ILE A 145 0.44 4.22 11.67
C ILE A 145 1.00 3.18 10.69
N CYS A 146 1.37 3.64 9.50
CA CYS A 146 1.86 2.85 8.38
C CYS A 146 3.32 3.22 8.09
N PRO A 147 4.28 2.78 8.93
CA PRO A 147 5.69 3.07 8.71
C PRO A 147 6.25 2.23 7.57
N GLY A 148 7.10 2.88 6.77
CA GLY A 148 7.87 2.28 5.68
C GLY A 148 8.52 0.96 6.12
N GLY A 149 8.47 -0.05 5.25
CA GLY A 149 8.99 -1.38 5.51
C GLY A 149 9.85 -1.89 4.37
N SER A 150 10.66 -2.90 4.67
CA SER A 150 11.49 -3.61 3.68
C SER A 150 10.78 -4.80 3.03
N GLN A 151 9.53 -5.10 3.43
CA GLN A 151 8.82 -6.31 3.02
C GLN A 151 7.58 -6.00 2.18
N VAL A 152 7.34 -6.87 1.21
CA VAL A 152 6.34 -6.78 0.13
C VAL A 152 4.91 -7.13 0.54
N ASN A 153 4.65 -7.26 1.84
CA ASN A 153 3.39 -7.83 2.33
C ASN A 153 2.87 -7.13 3.60
N SER A 154 2.87 -5.80 3.59
CA SER A 154 2.24 -5.01 4.65
C SER A 154 0.90 -4.49 4.14
N ALA A 155 -0.13 -5.34 4.17
CA ALA A 155 -1.53 -4.97 3.93
C ALA A 155 -2.09 -3.94 4.94
N ARG A 156 -1.28 -3.39 5.85
CA ARG A 156 -1.74 -2.43 6.87
C ARG A 156 -2.46 -1.22 6.28
N ILE A 157 -2.03 -0.71 5.12
CA ILE A 157 -2.71 0.43 4.50
C ILE A 157 -4.15 0.04 4.13
N SER A 158 -4.33 -1.10 3.44
CA SER A 158 -5.66 -1.58 3.06
C SER A 158 -6.48 -2.04 4.28
N ASP A 159 -5.87 -2.70 5.27
CA ASP A 159 -6.51 -3.04 6.54
C ASP A 159 -7.03 -1.78 7.27
N SER A 160 -6.21 -0.72 7.31
CA SER A 160 -6.59 0.54 7.96
C SER A 160 -7.81 1.15 7.29
N ILE A 161 -7.79 1.21 5.95
CA ILE A 161 -8.91 1.69 5.15
C ILE A 161 -10.15 0.81 5.39
N HIS A 162 -10.03 -0.51 5.24
CA HIS A 162 -11.14 -1.46 5.41
C HIS A 162 -11.79 -1.38 6.79
N TYR A 163 -11.00 -1.29 7.87
CA TYR A 163 -11.52 -1.20 9.24
C TYR A 163 -11.83 0.24 9.70
N GLY A 164 -11.80 1.23 8.82
CA GLY A 164 -12.19 2.60 9.14
C GLY A 164 -11.15 3.42 9.91
N CYS A 165 -9.92 2.93 10.06
CA CYS A 165 -8.85 3.59 10.80
C CYS A 165 -8.05 4.51 9.87
N VAL A 166 -7.98 5.81 10.17
CA VAL A 166 -7.31 6.80 9.29
C VAL A 166 -5.82 6.47 9.16
N PRO A 167 -5.31 6.09 7.97
CA PRO A 167 -3.92 5.70 7.83
C PRO A 167 -3.01 6.91 7.98
N VAL A 168 -1.94 6.73 8.77
CA VAL A 168 -0.84 7.69 8.88
C VAL A 168 0.34 7.13 8.10
N ILE A 169 0.55 7.64 6.89
CA ILE A 169 1.65 7.22 6.02
C ILE A 169 2.94 7.83 6.55
N LEU A 170 3.91 6.98 6.89
CA LEU A 170 5.20 7.39 7.43
C LEU A 170 6.31 6.70 6.62
N SER A 171 6.45 7.12 5.35
CA SER A 171 7.43 6.59 4.41
C SER A 171 7.75 7.62 3.33
N ASP A 172 9.01 8.05 3.26
CA ASP A 172 9.43 9.17 2.39
C ASP A 172 9.46 8.80 0.89
N TYR A 173 9.65 7.52 0.56
CA TYR A 173 9.88 7.03 -0.80
C TYR A 173 8.91 5.91 -1.16
N TYR A 174 7.62 6.11 -0.88
CA TYR A 174 6.57 5.15 -1.20
C TYR A 174 5.50 5.83 -2.04
N ASP A 175 5.28 5.34 -3.26
CA ASP A 175 4.18 5.82 -4.10
C ASP A 175 2.89 5.09 -3.72
N LEU A 176 1.85 5.84 -3.39
CA LEU A 176 0.64 5.25 -2.85
C LEU A 176 -0.22 4.64 -3.98
N PRO A 177 -0.95 3.54 -3.73
CA PRO A 177 -1.88 3.02 -4.72
C PRO A 177 -2.91 4.08 -5.12
N PHE A 178 -3.21 4.17 -6.41
CA PHE A 178 -4.21 5.09 -6.96
C PHE A 178 -3.91 6.58 -6.70
N ASN A 179 -2.66 6.96 -6.49
CA ASN A 179 -2.28 8.35 -6.16
C ASN A 179 -2.63 9.36 -7.27
N ASP A 180 -2.73 8.91 -8.52
CA ASP A 180 -3.17 9.76 -9.66
C ASP A 180 -4.70 9.93 -9.72
N VAL A 181 -5.44 9.15 -8.94
CA VAL A 181 -6.92 9.08 -8.98
C VAL A 181 -7.54 9.57 -7.68
N LEU A 182 -6.94 9.21 -6.54
CA LEU A 182 -7.42 9.50 -5.19
C LEU A 182 -6.51 10.51 -4.49
N ASP A 183 -7.09 11.59 -3.97
CA ASP A 183 -6.35 12.53 -3.13
C ASP A 183 -6.22 11.98 -1.70
N TRP A 184 -5.09 11.33 -1.43
CA TRP A 184 -4.77 10.73 -0.13
C TRP A 184 -4.88 11.70 1.04
N ARG A 185 -4.67 13.01 0.83
CA ARG A 185 -4.77 14.02 1.90
C ARG A 185 -6.19 14.19 2.42
N LYS A 186 -7.20 13.71 1.69
CA LYS A 186 -8.62 13.77 2.11
C LYS A 186 -9.00 12.65 3.07
N PHE A 187 -8.22 11.56 3.16
CA PHE A 187 -8.58 10.40 3.96
C PHE A 187 -7.41 9.76 4.72
N ALA A 188 -6.22 10.35 4.64
CA ALA A 188 -5.00 9.90 5.29
C ALA A 188 -4.18 11.08 5.81
N VAL A 189 -3.29 10.81 6.76
CA VAL A 189 -2.28 11.75 7.23
C VAL A 189 -0.93 11.31 6.64
N VAL A 190 -0.30 12.15 5.81
CA VAL A 190 0.97 11.82 5.16
C VAL A 190 2.10 12.61 5.81
N LEU A 191 3.02 11.90 6.47
CA LEU A 191 4.12 12.47 7.25
C LEU A 191 5.47 12.01 6.70
N LYS A 192 6.52 12.81 6.98
CA LYS A 192 7.90 12.41 6.71
C LYS A 192 8.39 11.45 7.78
N GLU A 193 9.30 10.55 7.46
CA GLU A 193 9.85 9.59 8.44
C GLU A 193 10.46 10.28 9.66
N ARG A 194 11.05 11.47 9.48
CA ARG A 194 11.61 12.28 10.58
C ARG A 194 10.56 12.79 11.57
N ASP A 195 9.30 12.89 11.17
CA ASP A 195 8.22 13.41 12.01
C ASP A 195 7.78 12.37 13.07
N VAL A 196 8.36 11.16 13.03
CA VAL A 196 8.15 10.10 14.04
C VAL A 196 8.38 10.57 15.48
N TYR A 197 9.29 11.51 15.70
CA TYR A 197 9.58 12.04 17.04
C TYR A 197 8.48 12.98 17.56
N GLU A 198 7.75 13.63 16.65
CA GLU A 198 6.64 14.53 16.95
C GLU A 198 5.27 13.88 16.72
N LEU A 199 5.24 12.58 16.41
CA LEU A 199 4.06 11.86 15.93
C LEU A 199 2.84 12.10 16.82
N LYS A 200 2.97 11.91 18.13
CA LYS A 200 1.86 12.13 19.08
C LYS A 200 1.35 13.57 19.07
N SER A 201 2.25 14.55 19.01
CA SER A 201 1.93 15.97 18.96
C SER A 201 1.12 16.32 17.71
N ILE A 202 1.59 15.82 16.54
CA ILE A 202 0.91 15.99 15.25
C ILE A 202 -0.48 15.34 15.27
N LEU A 203 -0.61 14.10 15.75
CA LEU A 203 -1.91 13.44 15.78
C LEU A 203 -2.90 14.11 16.74
N LYS A 204 -2.41 14.73 17.82
CA LYS A 204 -3.25 15.50 18.76
C LYS A 204 -3.62 16.89 18.25
N SER A 205 -2.85 17.48 17.33
CA SER A 205 -3.17 18.78 16.76
C SER A 205 -4.31 18.70 15.73
N ILE A 206 -4.57 17.52 15.17
CA ILE A 206 -5.72 17.25 14.30
C ILE A 206 -7.01 17.39 15.12
N SER A 207 -7.83 18.36 14.75
CA SER A 207 -9.10 18.61 15.44
C SER A 207 -10.07 17.44 15.28
N GLN A 208 -11.03 17.29 16.19
CA GLN A 208 -12.06 16.27 16.06
C GLN A 208 -12.89 16.43 14.76
N GLN A 209 -13.11 17.67 14.31
CA GLN A 209 -13.81 17.97 13.06
C GLN A 209 -13.03 17.47 11.85
N GLU A 210 -11.72 17.71 11.83
CA GLU A 210 -10.82 17.26 10.77
C GLU A 210 -10.71 15.73 10.76
N PHE A 211 -10.57 15.09 11.93
CA PHE A 211 -10.60 13.63 12.04
C PHE A 211 -11.89 13.03 11.47
N VAL A 212 -13.05 13.59 11.79
CA VAL A 212 -14.34 13.13 11.25
C VAL A 212 -14.40 13.30 9.73
N ALA A 213 -13.83 14.38 9.18
CA ALA A 213 -13.77 14.59 7.74
C ALA A 213 -12.86 13.56 7.03
N LEU A 214 -11.68 13.28 7.60
CA LEU A 214 -10.77 12.24 7.13
C LEU A 214 -11.45 10.87 7.15
N HIS A 215 -12.09 10.53 8.27
CA HIS A 215 -12.78 9.26 8.47
C HIS A 215 -13.95 9.06 7.48
N LYS A 216 -14.82 10.07 7.30
CA LYS A 216 -15.92 10.00 6.32
C LYS A 216 -15.41 9.81 4.89
N SER A 217 -14.33 10.48 4.52
CA SER A 217 -13.71 10.31 3.20
C SER A 217 -13.08 8.94 3.04
N LEU A 218 -12.46 8.41 4.11
CA LEU A 218 -11.89 7.07 4.16
C LEU A 218 -12.96 5.99 3.90
N VAL A 219 -14.14 6.11 4.54
CA VAL A 219 -15.26 5.19 4.32
C VAL A 219 -15.72 5.19 2.86
N GLN A 220 -15.74 6.36 2.22
CA GLN A 220 -16.13 6.46 0.80
C GLN A 220 -15.15 5.75 -0.15
N VAL A 221 -13.86 5.71 0.19
CA VAL A 221 -12.83 5.09 -0.65
C VAL A 221 -12.60 3.62 -0.37
N GLN A 222 -13.18 3.04 0.70
CA GLN A 222 -13.02 1.62 1.07
C GLN A 222 -13.23 0.66 -0.10
N LYS A 223 -14.30 0.84 -0.86
CA LYS A 223 -14.64 0.02 -2.04
C LYS A 223 -13.52 -0.08 -3.07
N HIS A 224 -12.68 0.95 -3.20
CA HIS A 224 -11.56 0.99 -4.15
C HIS A 224 -10.39 0.09 -3.73
N PHE A 225 -10.37 -0.38 -2.49
CA PHE A 225 -9.34 -1.26 -1.92
C PHE A 225 -9.85 -2.68 -1.67
N VAL A 226 -10.91 -3.11 -2.36
CA VAL A 226 -11.47 -4.46 -2.29
C VAL A 226 -11.39 -5.12 -3.66
N TRP A 227 -10.87 -6.34 -3.72
CA TRP A 227 -10.88 -7.19 -4.92
C TRP A 227 -12.11 -8.09 -4.93
N HIS A 228 -12.87 -8.08 -6.02
CA HIS A 228 -14.01 -8.97 -6.22
C HIS A 228 -13.73 -9.96 -7.36
N SER A 229 -14.38 -11.14 -7.28
CA SER A 229 -14.39 -12.14 -8.35
C SER A 229 -15.83 -12.64 -8.53
N PRO A 230 -16.54 -12.22 -9.60
CA PRO A 230 -16.09 -11.33 -10.67
C PRO A 230 -15.88 -9.87 -10.19
N PRO A 231 -15.06 -9.06 -10.90
CA PRO A 231 -14.89 -7.64 -10.58
C PRO A 231 -16.20 -6.87 -10.63
N VAL A 232 -16.36 -5.87 -9.76
CA VAL A 232 -17.53 -4.99 -9.70
C VAL A 232 -17.13 -3.51 -9.88
N PRO A 233 -18.04 -2.62 -10.34
CA PRO A 233 -17.68 -1.23 -10.61
C PRO A 233 -16.97 -0.55 -9.44
N TYR A 234 -15.89 0.15 -9.75
CA TYR A 234 -15.05 0.91 -8.81
C TYR A 234 -14.25 0.09 -7.79
N ASP A 235 -14.22 -1.23 -7.91
CA ASP A 235 -13.37 -2.07 -7.07
C ASP A 235 -11.87 -1.92 -7.40
N ALA A 236 -11.01 -2.57 -6.63
CA ALA A 236 -9.56 -2.48 -6.82
C ALA A 236 -9.11 -2.89 -8.24
N PHE A 237 -9.79 -3.88 -8.85
CA PHE A 237 -9.50 -4.28 -10.23
C PHE A 237 -9.78 -3.13 -11.21
N HIS A 238 -10.96 -2.53 -11.15
CA HIS A 238 -11.31 -1.42 -12.04
C HIS A 238 -10.43 -0.19 -11.81
N MET A 239 -10.05 0.08 -10.57
CA MET A 239 -9.13 1.17 -10.24
C MET A 239 -7.74 0.95 -10.87
N VAL A 240 -7.21 -0.28 -10.80
CA VAL A 240 -5.94 -0.64 -11.46
C VAL A 240 -6.04 -0.55 -12.98
N MET A 241 -7.14 -1.04 -13.56
CA MET A 241 -7.35 -0.93 -15.01
C MET A 241 -7.44 0.53 -15.46
N TYR A 242 -8.06 1.40 -14.66
CA TYR A 242 -8.13 2.83 -14.93
C TYR A 242 -6.75 3.49 -14.86
N GLU A 243 -5.92 3.15 -13.86
CA GLU A 243 -4.53 3.64 -13.78
C GLU A 243 -3.67 3.18 -14.96
N LEU A 244 -3.79 1.91 -15.36
CA LEU A 244 -3.11 1.39 -16.56
C LEU A 244 -3.57 2.15 -17.81
N TRP A 245 -4.87 2.41 -17.93
CA TRP A 245 -5.41 3.21 -19.01
C TRP A 245 -4.88 4.64 -18.97
N LEU A 246 -4.78 5.31 -17.82
CA LEU A 246 -4.19 6.66 -17.77
C LEU A 246 -2.73 6.67 -18.27
N ARG A 247 -1.98 5.60 -18.02
CA ARG A 247 -0.56 5.46 -18.38
C ARG A 247 -0.30 4.88 -19.77
N HIS A 248 -1.32 4.45 -20.51
CA HIS A 248 -1.16 3.72 -21.79
C HIS A 248 -0.37 4.48 -22.87
N HIS A 249 -0.31 5.80 -22.79
CA HIS A 249 0.34 6.66 -23.78
C HIS A 249 1.73 7.15 -23.34
N VAL A 250 2.17 6.80 -22.12
CA VAL A 250 3.45 7.24 -21.53
C VAL A 250 4.62 6.63 -22.30
N ILE A 251 4.46 5.39 -22.75
CA ILE A 251 5.50 4.68 -23.49
C ILE A 251 5.29 4.94 -24.98
N LYS A 252 6.22 5.68 -25.59
CA LYS A 252 6.28 5.90 -27.03
C LYS A 252 7.56 5.26 -27.56
N TYR A 253 7.39 4.39 -28.56
CA TYR A 253 8.47 3.66 -29.23
C TYR A 253 9.04 4.45 -30.40
#